data_AF-A0A9X2RXR4-F1
#
_entry.id   AF-A0A9X2RXR4-F1
#
_cell.length_a   1.000
_cell.length_b   1.000
_cell.length_c   1.000
_cell.angle_alpha   90.00
_cell.angle_beta   90.00
_cell.angle_gamma   90.00
#
_symmetry.space_group_name_H-M   'P 1'
#
loop_
_entity.id
_entity.type
_entity.pdbx_description
1 polymer ?
#
loop_
_entity_poly.entity_id
_entity_poly.type
_entity_poly.pdbx_seq_one_letter_code
_entity_poly.pdbx_strand_id
1 'polypeptide(L)'
;MRAGHAPATPRSSRGRSRRACGSQPATLVNTFVVPDGQLDKAIDVWRQDSLIMKAQPGFVFAQLHRGIGDAHVLTNMAVWESLTALKDAFMNEEFQNTLPL
;
A
#
# COMPACT_ATOMS: atom_id res chain seq x y z
N MET A 1 -10.90 -38.52 -51.74
CA MET A 1 -10.25 -37.80 -50.64
C MET A 1 -10.78 -36.37 -50.58
N ARG A 2 -11.57 -36.02 -49.55
CA ARG A 2 -11.75 -34.65 -49.04
C ARG A 2 -12.09 -34.79 -47.56
N ALA A 3 -11.16 -34.40 -46.69
CA ALA A 3 -11.31 -34.46 -45.24
C ALA A 3 -12.25 -33.35 -44.77
N GLY A 4 -13.28 -33.70 -44.01
CA GLY A 4 -14.14 -32.74 -43.31
C GLY A 4 -13.40 -32.13 -42.12
N HIS A 5 -13.25 -30.81 -42.11
CA HIS A 5 -12.84 -30.06 -40.92
C HIS A 5 -14.07 -29.83 -40.03
N ALA A 6 -14.03 -30.34 -38.80
CA ALA A 6 -14.96 -29.95 -37.75
C ALA A 6 -14.63 -28.53 -37.25
N PRO A 7 -15.62 -27.70 -36.87
CA PRO A 7 -15.35 -26.38 -36.34
C PRO A 7 -14.80 -26.49 -34.92
N ALA A 8 -13.70 -25.78 -34.66
CA ALA A 8 -13.13 -25.67 -33.31
C ALA A 8 -14.09 -24.89 -32.40
N THR A 9 -14.48 -25.49 -31.28
CA THR A 9 -15.21 -24.83 -30.19
C THR A 9 -14.42 -23.62 -29.67
N PRO A 10 -15.06 -22.45 -29.44
CA PRO A 10 -14.35 -21.31 -28.86
C PRO A 10 -13.94 -21.66 -27.43
N ARG A 11 -12.63 -21.62 -27.16
CA ARG A 11 -12.11 -21.63 -25.79
C ARG A 11 -12.76 -20.46 -25.06
N SER A 12 -13.53 -20.73 -24.01
CA SER A 12 -14.11 -19.66 -23.21
C SER A 12 -12.96 -18.79 -22.70
N SER A 13 -12.87 -17.57 -23.21
CA SER A 13 -12.10 -16.53 -22.53
C SER A 13 -12.83 -16.32 -21.21
N ARG A 14 -12.32 -16.95 -20.14
CA ARG A 14 -12.65 -16.51 -18.79
C ARG A 14 -12.14 -15.09 -18.72
N GLY A 15 -13.01 -14.13 -19.05
CA GLY A 15 -12.78 -12.72 -18.87
C GLY A 15 -12.35 -12.59 -17.42
N ARG A 16 -11.09 -12.21 -17.21
CA ARG A 16 -10.63 -11.79 -15.91
C ARG A 16 -11.41 -10.51 -15.63
N SER A 17 -12.61 -10.64 -15.07
CA SER A 17 -13.37 -9.53 -14.54
C SER A 17 -12.38 -8.74 -13.71
N ARG A 18 -12.07 -7.51 -14.14
CA ARG A 18 -11.30 -6.56 -13.33
C ARG A 18 -12.15 -6.38 -12.09
N ARG A 19 -11.88 -7.16 -11.03
CA ARG A 19 -12.44 -6.91 -9.72
C ARG A 19 -12.14 -5.44 -9.43
N ALA A 20 -13.18 -4.68 -9.06
CA ALA A 20 -12.97 -3.32 -8.58
C ALA A 20 -11.92 -3.39 -7.48
N CYS A 21 -10.75 -2.79 -7.73
CA CYS A 21 -9.57 -2.91 -6.87
C CYS A 21 -9.83 -2.35 -5.46
N GLY A 22 -10.85 -1.50 -5.32
CA GLY A 22 -11.19 -0.79 -4.08
C GLY A 22 -11.43 -1.68 -2.86
N SER A 23 -11.96 -2.89 -3.03
CA SER A 23 -12.32 -3.78 -1.91
C SER A 23 -11.29 -4.88 -1.61
N GLN A 24 -10.18 -4.95 -2.34
CA GLN A 24 -9.12 -5.94 -2.08
C GLN A 24 -8.13 -5.42 -1.04
N PRO A 25 -7.59 -6.30 -0.17
CA PRO A 25 -6.54 -5.94 0.76
C PRO A 25 -5.39 -5.20 0.07
N ALA A 26 -4.89 -4.16 0.71
CA ALA A 26 -3.82 -3.34 0.20
C ALA A 26 -2.62 -3.36 1.16
N THR A 27 -1.42 -3.50 0.60
CA THR A 27 -0.16 -3.31 1.34
C THR A 27 0.55 -2.11 0.76
N LEU A 28 0.75 -1.09 1.59
CA LEU A 28 1.54 0.08 1.29
C LEU A 28 2.99 -0.16 1.74
N VAL A 29 3.94 0.07 0.85
CA VAL A 29 5.38 0.03 1.16
C VAL A 29 5.99 1.36 0.75
N ASN A 30 6.36 2.18 1.74
CA ASN A 30 6.97 3.49 1.52
C ASN A 30 8.42 3.47 2.00
N THR A 31 9.33 3.97 1.18
CA THR A 31 10.74 4.12 1.55
C THR A 31 11.10 5.60 1.62
N PHE A 32 11.68 6.02 2.74
CA PHE A 32 12.17 7.36 2.98
C PHE A 32 13.69 7.34 3.01
N VAL A 33 14.32 8.22 2.23
CA VAL A 33 15.75 8.52 2.36
C VAL A 33 15.84 9.78 3.21
N VAL A 34 16.36 9.64 4.41
CA VAL A 34 16.38 10.69 5.44
C VAL A 34 17.70 11.45 5.37
N PRO A 35 17.71 12.78 5.50
CA PRO A 35 18.97 13.51 5.59
C PRO A 35 19.83 13.06 6.78
N ASP A 36 21.15 13.22 6.65
CA ASP A 36 22.11 12.91 7.70
C ASP A 36 21.75 13.61 9.03
N GLY A 37 21.87 12.87 10.13
CA GLY A 37 21.53 13.36 11.47
C GLY A 37 20.03 13.53 11.75
N GLN A 38 19.12 13.25 10.81
CA GLN A 38 17.67 13.42 11.02
C GLN A 38 16.90 12.11 11.22
N LEU A 39 17.59 10.97 11.29
CA LEU A 39 16.96 9.64 11.31
C LEU A 39 16.02 9.43 12.50
N ASP A 40 16.46 9.75 13.72
CA ASP A 40 15.64 9.58 14.93
C ASP A 40 14.44 10.53 14.93
N LYS A 41 14.63 11.77 14.48
CA LYS A 41 13.53 12.73 14.29
C LYS A 41 12.50 12.22 13.28
N ALA A 42 12.94 11.63 12.16
CA ALA A 42 12.04 11.05 11.17
C ALA A 42 11.25 9.85 11.73
N ILE A 43 11.88 9.02 12.59
CA ILE A 43 11.19 7.93 13.30
C ILE A 43 10.12 8.49 14.26
N ASP A 44 10.42 9.58 14.97
CA ASP A 44 9.48 10.21 15.90
C ASP A 44 8.28 10.83 15.17
N VAL A 45 8.51 11.54 14.07
CA VAL A 45 7.44 12.07 13.20
C VAL A 45 6.58 10.92 12.66
N TRP A 46 7.21 9.88 12.10
CA TRP A 46 6.46 8.72 11.64
C TRP A 46 5.63 8.07 12.76
N ARG A 47 6.16 8.02 13.99
CA ARG A 47 5.44 7.45 15.13
C ARG A 47 4.16 8.24 15.40
N GLN A 48 4.22 9.57 15.38
CA GLN A 48 3.06 10.45 15.58
C GLN A 48 2.01 10.23 14.50
N ASP A 49 2.40 10.31 13.23
CA ASP A 49 1.50 10.13 12.09
C ASP A 49 0.88 8.72 12.05
N SER A 50 1.66 7.71 12.48
CA SER A 50 1.18 6.33 12.55
C SER A 50 0.04 6.14 13.55
N LEU A 51 -0.03 6.95 14.60
CA LEU A 51 -1.12 6.86 15.59
C LEU A 51 -2.46 7.25 14.96
N ILE A 52 -2.45 8.29 14.13
CA ILE A 52 -3.64 8.74 13.40
C ILE A 52 -4.08 7.64 12.42
N MET A 53 -3.13 7.08 11.66
CA MET A 53 -3.41 6.03 10.68
C MET A 53 -3.91 4.73 11.31
N LYS A 54 -3.37 4.35 12.48
CA LYS A 54 -3.79 3.17 13.24
C LYS A 54 -5.22 3.26 13.76
N ALA A 55 -5.74 4.47 13.94
CA ALA A 55 -7.11 4.70 14.38
C ALA A 55 -8.13 4.68 13.23
N GLN A 56 -7.70 4.68 11.97
CA GLN A 56 -8.61 4.73 10.83
C GLN A 56 -9.30 3.37 10.60
N PRO A 57 -10.58 3.37 10.15
CA PRO A 57 -11.27 2.14 9.78
C PRO A 57 -10.52 1.34 8.71
N GLY A 58 -10.47 0.02 8.88
CA GLY A 58 -9.81 -0.89 7.94
C GLY A 58 -8.28 -0.96 8.04
N PHE A 59 -7.68 -0.32 9.06
CA PHE A 59 -6.28 -0.54 9.41
C PHE A 59 -6.06 -1.96 9.96
N VAL A 60 -5.01 -2.64 9.50
CA VAL A 60 -4.65 -3.99 9.98
C VAL A 60 -3.32 -3.99 10.72
N PHE A 61 -2.27 -3.41 10.11
CA PHE A 61 -0.91 -3.51 10.63
C PHE A 61 -0.03 -2.39 10.08
N ALA A 62 0.96 -1.95 10.86
CA ALA A 62 2.05 -1.12 10.37
C ALA A 62 3.36 -1.40 11.12
N GLN A 63 4.46 -1.44 10.37
CA GLN A 63 5.81 -1.59 10.88
C GLN A 63 6.76 -0.65 10.14
N LEU A 64 7.54 0.10 10.92
CA LEU A 64 8.69 0.83 10.40
C LEU A 64 9.94 -0.03 10.54
N HIS A 65 10.70 -0.13 9.46
CA HIS A 65 12.00 -0.77 9.41
C HIS A 65 13.08 0.30 9.24
N ARG A 66 14.16 0.19 10.01
CA ARG A 66 15.35 1.04 9.90
C ARG A 66 16.44 0.28 9.15
N GLY A 67 17.12 0.94 8.22
CA GLY A 67 18.32 0.41 7.58
C GLY A 67 19.41 0.08 8.60
N ILE A 68 20.22 -0.94 8.31
CA ILE A 68 21.35 -1.34 9.17
C ILE A 68 22.64 -0.58 8.81
N GLY A 69 23.59 -0.51 9.74
CA GLY A 69 24.83 0.25 9.56
C GLY A 69 24.57 1.76 9.48
N ASP A 70 25.32 2.44 8.61
CA ASP A 70 25.21 3.89 8.37
C ASP A 70 24.13 4.24 7.33
N ALA A 71 23.16 3.34 7.10
CA ALA A 71 22.08 3.58 6.13
C ALA A 71 21.06 4.59 6.67
N HIS A 72 20.84 5.68 5.92
CA HIS A 72 19.84 6.70 6.23
C HIS A 72 18.47 6.40 5.59
N VAL A 73 18.06 5.13 5.60
CA VAL A 73 16.82 4.68 4.95
C VAL A 73 15.85 4.12 5.98
N LEU A 74 14.59 4.53 5.86
CA LEU A 74 13.46 3.97 6.58
C LEU A 74 12.46 3.35 5.60
N THR A 75 11.92 2.17 5.90
CA THR A 75 10.85 1.56 5.10
C THR A 75 9.65 1.29 5.99
N ASN A 76 8.51 1.91 5.67
CA ASN A 76 7.22 1.65 6.30
C ASN A 76 6.46 0.60 5.48
N MET A 77 5.99 -0.45 6.15
CA MET A 77 5.05 -1.43 5.60
C MET A 77 3.74 -1.33 6.37
N ALA A 78 2.64 -1.02 5.67
CA ALA A 78 1.30 -0.94 6.25
C ALA A 78 0.30 -1.80 5.48
N VAL A 79 -0.53 -2.56 6.21
CA VAL A 79 -1.56 -3.44 5.65
C VAL A 79 -2.94 -2.89 6.00
N TRP A 80 -3.81 -2.88 5.00
CA TRP A 80 -5.17 -2.39 5.07
C TRP A 80 -6.12 -3.45 4.51
N GLU A 81 -7.33 -3.52 5.10
CA GLU A 81 -8.38 -4.44 4.65
C GLU A 81 -8.80 -4.18 3.19
N SER A 82 -8.68 -2.93 2.74
CA SER A 82 -9.02 -2.55 1.38
C SER A 82 -8.25 -1.33 0.86
N LEU A 83 -8.12 -1.21 -0.47
CA LEU A 83 -7.56 -0.02 -1.11
C LEU A 83 -8.42 1.24 -0.85
N THR A 84 -9.74 1.10 -0.73
CA THR A 84 -10.63 2.20 -0.36
C THR A 84 -10.33 2.69 1.05
N ALA A 85 -10.23 1.80 2.04
CA ALA A 85 -9.89 2.16 3.41
C ALA A 85 -8.54 2.91 3.50
N LEU A 86 -7.53 2.45 2.75
CA LEU A 86 -6.26 3.14 2.63
C LEU A 86 -6.43 4.57 2.08
N LYS A 87 -7.21 4.75 1.00
CA LYS A 87 -7.43 6.07 0.39
C LYS A 87 -8.15 7.02 1.34
N ASP A 88 -9.20 6.54 2.00
CA ASP A 88 -10.00 7.34 2.93
C ASP A 88 -9.16 7.77 4.14
N ALA A 89 -8.33 6.86 4.67
CA ALA A 89 -7.37 7.16 5.73
C ALA A 89 -6.35 8.24 5.30
N PHE A 90 -5.86 8.18 4.06
CA PHE A 90 -4.97 9.21 3.53
C PHE A 90 -5.66 10.57 3.38
N MET A 91 -6.98 10.62 3.13
CA MET A 91 -7.73 11.86 3.01
C MET A 91 -8.19 12.45 4.36
N ASN A 92 -7.89 11.77 5.48
CA ASN A 92 -8.19 12.27 6.81
C ASN A 92 -7.45 13.61 7.05
N GLU A 93 -8.17 14.65 7.49
CA GLU A 93 -7.60 16.00 7.68
C GLU A 93 -6.48 16.03 8.73
N GLU A 94 -6.62 15.28 9.82
CA GLU A 94 -5.59 15.20 10.87
C GLU A 94 -4.30 14.62 10.30
N PHE A 95 -4.39 13.57 9.47
CA PHE A 95 -3.24 12.99 8.79
C PHE A 95 -2.67 13.92 7.70
N GLN A 96 -3.52 14.57 6.91
CA GLN A 96 -3.06 15.53 5.89
C GLN A 96 -2.27 16.69 6.50
N ASN A 97 -2.65 17.12 7.71
CA ASN A 97 -1.92 18.16 8.45
C ASN A 97 -0.55 17.70 8.99
N THR A 98 -0.24 16.41 8.99
CA THR A 98 1.10 15.91 9.36
C THR A 98 2.05 15.80 8.19
N LEU A 99 1.54 15.74 6.96
CA LEU A 99 2.38 15.61 5.77
C LEU A 99 3.18 16.91 5.55
N PRO A 100 4.51 16.83 5.41
CA PRO A 100 5.30 18.00 5.03
C PRO A 100 4.91 18.46 3.61
N LEU A 101 4.62 19.75 3.45
CA LEU A 101 4.49 20.41 2.14
C LEU A 101 5.79 20.36 1.34
#